data_AF-A0A263DI99-F1
#
_entry.id   AF-A0A263DI99-F1
#
_cell.length_a   1.000
_cell.length_b   1.000
_cell.length_c   1.000
_cell.angle_alpha   90.00
_cell.angle_beta   90.00
_cell.angle_gamma   90.00
#
_symmetry.space_group_name_H-M   'P 1'
#
loop_
_entity.id
_entity.type
_entity.pdbx_description
1 polymer ?
#
loop_
_entity_poly.entity_id
_entity_poly.type
_entity_poly.pdbx_seq_one_letter_code
_entity_poly.pdbx_strand_id
1 'polypeptide(L)'
;MHERQSVGVVLTLHGVQDFAVVAHHPGTAEATVSVRVGRMLLYIHDRPTARVFAATWRRFGKDAMRLPRESGRPRVPPVQQTSRGSAETAVLIDASDAPPSSGQMLRPAGLPCSLRVQLERVVFDVRDIGAYASMRRAFVDAEALAGSVLPEPDRASAARRAAFERAAQALPTHSRPRRADLTSRRNAAPGPVGRAPRLGEAWKR
;
A
#
# COMPACT_ATOMS: atom_id res chain seq x y z
N MET A 1 16.14 -6.87 -12.05
CA MET A 1 14.77 -6.86 -11.52
C MET A 1 14.87 -6.28 -10.13
N HIS A 2 14.51 -5.00 -9.94
CA HIS A 2 14.66 -4.36 -8.64
C HIS A 2 13.47 -4.75 -7.77
N GLU A 3 13.71 -5.54 -6.73
CA GLU A 3 12.79 -5.62 -5.60
C GLU A 3 12.72 -4.23 -4.96
N ARG A 4 11.66 -3.47 -5.27
CA ARG A 4 11.31 -2.30 -4.47
C ARG A 4 10.88 -2.82 -3.10
N GLN A 5 11.81 -2.78 -2.14
CA GLN A 5 11.45 -2.90 -0.72
C GLN A 5 10.46 -1.77 -0.37
N SER A 6 9.17 -2.09 -0.40
CA SER A 6 8.12 -1.23 0.10
C SER A 6 8.10 -1.33 1.62
N VAL A 7 8.77 -0.39 2.30
CA VAL A 7 8.61 -0.22 3.75
C VAL A 7 7.15 0.16 4.01
N GLY A 8 6.39 -0.79 4.53
CA GLY A 8 5.01 -0.58 4.97
C GLY A 8 5.00 -0.30 6.47
N VAL A 9 4.39 0.83 6.87
CA VAL A 9 4.25 1.18 8.28
C VAL A 9 3.01 0.50 8.83
N VAL A 10 3.15 -0.27 9.91
CA VAL A 10 2.01 -0.90 10.61
C VAL A 10 1.72 -0.15 11.90
N LEU A 11 0.52 0.43 12.00
CA LEU A 11 0.02 1.11 13.18
C LEU A 11 -1.03 0.23 13.87
N THR A 12 -0.70 -0.36 15.01
CA THR A 12 -1.66 -1.14 15.79
C THR A 12 -2.44 -0.21 16.71
N LEU A 13 -3.77 -0.17 16.56
CA LEU A 13 -4.64 0.79 17.26
C LEU A 13 -5.54 0.09 18.27
N HIS A 14 -5.52 0.60 19.51
CA HIS A 14 -6.27 0.08 20.67
C HIS A 14 -6.97 1.24 21.40
N GLY A 15 -8.27 1.10 21.67
CA GLY A 15 -9.10 2.09 22.33
C GLY A 15 -9.30 3.38 21.54
N VAL A 16 -9.89 4.39 22.16
CA VAL A 16 -10.02 5.73 21.56
C VAL A 16 -8.63 6.32 21.33
N GLN A 17 -8.33 6.71 20.08
CA GLN A 17 -7.07 7.36 19.73
C GLN A 17 -7.12 8.86 20.03
N ASP A 18 -6.01 9.42 20.52
CA ASP A 18 -5.75 10.86 20.43
C ASP A 18 -5.39 11.22 18.99
N PHE A 19 -6.16 12.13 18.39
CA PHE A 19 -5.95 12.61 17.04
C PHE A 19 -6.19 14.12 16.93
N ALA A 20 -5.52 14.75 15.97
CA ALA A 20 -5.74 16.15 15.62
C ALA A 20 -5.81 16.30 14.10
N VAL A 21 -6.71 17.15 13.61
CA VAL A 21 -6.86 17.49 12.20
C VAL A 21 -6.64 18.99 12.08
N VAL A 22 -5.67 19.40 11.26
CA VAL A 22 -5.23 20.80 11.15
C VAL A 22 -5.02 21.15 9.68
N ALA A 23 -5.42 22.37 9.29
CA ALA A 23 -5.10 22.94 7.98
C ALA A 23 -3.86 23.83 8.09
N HIS A 24 -2.94 23.69 7.14
CA HIS A 24 -1.77 24.55 6.99
C HIS A 24 -1.91 25.38 5.72
N HIS A 25 -1.41 26.62 5.77
CA HIS A 25 -1.44 27.58 4.66
C HIS A 25 -2.80 27.70 3.92
N PRO A 26 -3.95 27.78 4.64
CA PRO A 26 -5.27 27.79 4.01
C PRO A 26 -5.43 29.00 3.06
N GLY A 27 -6.07 28.79 1.92
CA GLY A 27 -6.26 29.82 0.89
C GLY A 27 -5.04 30.06 -0.02
N THR A 28 -3.96 29.30 0.13
CA THR A 28 -2.79 29.34 -0.75
C THR A 28 -2.72 28.12 -1.67
N ALA A 29 -1.84 28.14 -2.67
CA ALA A 29 -1.51 26.95 -3.47
C ALA A 29 -0.77 25.86 -2.68
N GLU A 30 -0.21 26.20 -1.51
CA GLU A 30 0.49 25.30 -0.59
C GLU A 30 -0.43 24.79 0.55
N ALA A 31 -1.75 25.01 0.42
CA ALA A 31 -2.72 24.54 1.39
C ALA A 31 -2.64 23.01 1.55
N THR A 32 -2.57 22.54 2.80
CA THR A 32 -2.54 21.11 3.13
C THR A 32 -3.38 20.81 4.36
N VAL A 33 -3.86 19.58 4.50
CA VAL A 33 -4.52 19.10 5.72
C VAL A 33 -3.65 18.01 6.35
N SER A 34 -3.27 18.17 7.61
CA SER A 34 -2.55 17.15 8.36
C SER A 34 -3.46 16.42 9.34
N VAL A 35 -3.34 15.10 9.42
CA VAL A 35 -3.96 14.23 10.42
C VAL A 35 -2.87 13.64 11.32
N ARG A 36 -2.81 14.07 12.58
CA ARG A 36 -1.96 13.46 13.62
C ARG A 36 -2.75 12.35 14.31
N VAL A 37 -2.14 11.18 14.50
CA VAL A 37 -2.68 10.09 15.34
C VAL A 37 -1.54 9.54 16.19
N GLY A 38 -1.57 9.83 17.50
CA GLY A 38 -0.44 9.55 18.39
C GLY A 38 0.86 10.20 17.88
N ARG A 39 1.79 9.37 17.38
CA ARG A 39 3.09 9.75 16.79
C ARG A 39 3.17 9.68 15.25
N MET A 40 2.07 9.30 14.59
CA MET A 40 1.96 9.37 13.12
C MET A 40 1.47 10.78 12.73
N LEU A 41 2.06 11.35 11.69
CA LEU A 41 1.56 12.54 11.01
C LEU A 41 1.38 12.24 9.51
N LEU A 42 0.19 12.50 9.01
CA LEU A 42 -0.20 12.26 7.61
C LEU A 42 -0.63 13.59 6.98
N TYR A 43 0.07 14.03 5.95
CA TYR A 43 -0.32 15.20 5.15
C TYR A 43 -1.16 14.76 3.94
N ILE A 44 -2.15 15.58 3.63
CA ILE A 44 -3.10 15.38 2.54
C ILE A 44 -3.10 16.66 1.70
N HIS A 45 -2.70 16.53 0.45
CA HIS A 45 -2.46 17.66 -0.46
C HIS A 45 -3.65 17.93 -1.40
N ASP A 46 -4.58 16.98 -1.55
CA ASP A 46 -5.72 17.12 -2.46
C ASP A 46 -7.06 16.59 -1.90
N ARG A 47 -8.17 17.19 -2.36
CA ARG A 47 -9.54 16.80 -1.96
C ARG A 47 -9.88 15.34 -2.33
N PRO A 48 -9.57 14.83 -3.54
CA PRO A 48 -9.76 13.40 -3.87
C PRO A 48 -9.13 12.43 -2.86
N THR A 49 -7.90 12.65 -2.42
CA THR A 49 -7.19 11.82 -1.42
C THR A 49 -7.92 11.82 -0.08
N ALA A 50 -8.31 13.00 0.43
CA ALA A 50 -9.10 13.10 1.67
C ALA A 50 -10.43 12.33 1.58
N ARG A 51 -11.12 12.44 0.43
CA ARG A 51 -12.36 11.71 0.14
C ARG A 51 -12.15 10.20 0.07
N VAL A 52 -11.08 9.72 -0.58
CA VAL A 52 -10.75 8.29 -0.64
C VAL A 52 -10.49 7.73 0.76
N PHE A 53 -9.73 8.44 1.60
CA PHE A 53 -9.51 8.01 2.98
C PHE A 53 -10.81 7.94 3.77
N ALA A 54 -11.63 8.99 3.77
CA ALA A 54 -12.93 8.98 4.46
C ALA A 54 -13.87 7.88 3.92
N ALA A 55 -13.94 7.69 2.61
CA ALA A 55 -14.74 6.65 1.96
C ALA A 55 -14.28 5.23 2.35
N THR A 56 -12.98 4.99 2.39
CA THR A 56 -12.40 3.70 2.80
C THR A 56 -12.72 3.39 4.26
N TRP A 57 -12.58 4.34 5.18
CA TRP A 57 -13.00 4.12 6.56
C TRP A 57 -14.51 3.87 6.64
N ARG A 58 -15.36 4.68 5.99
CA ARG A 58 -16.82 4.46 5.94
C ARG A 58 -17.19 3.06 5.42
N ARG A 59 -16.51 2.57 4.36
CA ARG A 59 -16.76 1.26 3.72
C ARG A 59 -16.67 0.09 4.70
N PHE A 60 -15.70 0.11 5.60
CA PHE A 60 -15.48 -0.99 6.56
C PHE A 60 -16.35 -0.92 7.82
N GLY A 61 -17.32 0.01 7.90
CA GLY A 61 -18.19 0.15 9.08
C GLY A 61 -18.96 -1.11 9.45
N LYS A 62 -19.43 -1.89 8.46
CA LYS A 62 -20.14 -3.16 8.73
C LYS A 62 -19.23 -4.24 9.30
N ASP A 63 -17.97 -4.29 8.87
CA ASP A 63 -16.99 -5.24 9.41
C ASP A 63 -16.48 -4.79 10.79
N ALA A 64 -16.29 -3.49 11.00
CA ALA A 64 -15.87 -2.93 12.28
C ALA A 64 -16.85 -3.24 13.43
N MET A 65 -18.14 -3.43 13.15
CA MET A 65 -19.12 -3.89 14.16
C MET A 65 -18.84 -5.30 14.73
N ARG A 66 -17.92 -6.05 14.11
CA ARG A 66 -17.47 -7.38 14.57
C ARG A 66 -16.24 -7.31 15.47
N LEU A 67 -15.61 -6.14 15.60
CA LEU A 67 -14.46 -5.94 16.49
C LEU A 67 -14.89 -6.03 17.97
N PRO A 68 -13.97 -6.38 18.88
CA PRO A 68 -14.19 -6.22 20.31
C PRO A 68 -14.68 -4.81 20.66
N ARG A 69 -15.57 -4.69 21.66
CA ARG A 69 -15.96 -3.38 22.21
C ARG A 69 -14.80 -2.70 22.94
N GLU A 70 -14.09 -3.51 23.71
CA GLU A 70 -12.85 -3.15 24.37
C GLU A 70 -11.82 -4.22 23.99
N SER A 71 -10.70 -3.82 23.39
CA SER A 71 -9.53 -4.68 23.42
C SER A 71 -8.86 -4.47 24.77
N GLY A 72 -8.64 -5.56 25.51
CA GLY A 72 -7.90 -5.48 26.77
C GLY A 72 -6.56 -4.82 26.49
N ARG A 73 -6.29 -3.66 27.13
CA ARG A 73 -5.08 -2.87 26.87
C ARG A 73 -3.88 -3.80 26.85
N PRO A 74 -3.10 -3.87 25.75
CA PRO A 74 -1.92 -4.70 25.74
C PRO A 74 -1.02 -4.22 26.89
N ARG A 75 -0.57 -5.15 27.74
CA ARG A 75 0.43 -4.89 28.78
C ARG A 75 1.79 -4.66 28.13
N VAL A 76 1.89 -3.64 27.28
CA VAL A 76 3.17 -3.07 26.88
C VAL A 76 3.69 -2.36 28.13
N PRO A 77 4.85 -2.76 28.69
CA PRO A 77 5.45 -1.98 29.78
C PRO A 77 5.66 -0.55 29.27
N PRO A 78 5.45 0.49 30.11
CA PRO A 78 5.62 1.86 29.68
C PRO A 78 7.08 2.06 29.22
N VAL A 79 7.27 2.20 27.90
CA VAL A 79 8.55 2.65 27.34
C VAL A 79 8.82 4.01 27.97
N GLN A 80 9.85 4.06 28.81
CA GLN A 80 10.11 5.22 29.67
C GLN A 80 10.21 6.47 28.79
N GLN A 81 9.40 7.48 29.11
CA GLN A 81 9.34 8.74 28.36
C GLN A 81 10.53 9.64 28.70
N THR A 82 11.75 9.17 28.43
CA THR A 82 12.96 9.99 28.48
C THR A 82 13.05 10.88 27.24
N SER A 83 12.22 11.92 27.22
CA SER A 83 12.48 13.21 26.54
C SER A 83 11.34 14.20 26.84
N ARG A 84 11.58 15.12 27.77
CA ARG A 84 10.81 16.38 27.84
C ARG A 84 11.36 17.32 26.78
N GLY A 85 10.59 17.57 25.74
CA GLY A 85 10.96 18.47 24.64
C GLY A 85 10.92 17.75 23.30
N SER A 86 10.07 18.25 22.39
CA SER A 86 9.71 17.63 21.11
C SER A 86 8.99 16.28 21.22
N ALA A 87 7.70 16.27 20.88
CA ALA A 87 6.99 15.05 20.55
C ALA A 87 7.39 14.63 19.13
N GLU A 88 8.57 13.99 19.02
CA GLU A 88 9.15 13.59 17.75
C GLU A 88 8.17 12.69 16.95
N THR A 89 7.81 13.15 15.76
CA THR A 89 6.93 12.42 14.84
C THR A 89 7.68 11.21 14.33
N ALA A 90 7.29 10.02 14.76
CA ALA A 90 7.99 8.79 14.42
C ALA A 90 7.73 8.34 12.97
N VAL A 91 6.62 8.80 12.37
CA VAL A 91 6.25 8.48 10.99
C VAL A 91 5.59 9.69 10.33
N LEU A 92 6.21 10.16 9.25
CA LEU A 92 5.66 11.15 8.32
C LEU A 92 5.16 10.43 7.06
N ILE A 93 3.93 10.70 6.64
CA ILE A 93 3.37 10.24 5.35
C ILE A 93 2.86 11.45 4.58
N ASP A 94 3.25 11.57 3.31
CA ASP A 94 2.66 12.47 2.31
C ASP A 94 1.71 11.63 1.45
N ALA A 95 0.44 12.04 1.36
CA ALA A 95 -0.56 11.37 0.54
C ALA A 95 -1.15 12.32 -0.50
N SER A 96 -1.06 11.88 -1.75
CA SER A 96 -1.52 12.56 -2.96
C SER A 96 -2.12 11.55 -3.95
N ASP A 97 -2.90 12.03 -4.91
CA ASP A 97 -3.38 11.27 -6.08
C ASP A 97 -4.24 10.02 -5.76
N ALA A 98 -5.15 10.13 -4.78
CA ALA A 98 -6.19 9.12 -4.49
C ALA A 98 -5.62 7.69 -4.32
N PRO A 99 -4.69 7.47 -3.37
CA PRO A 99 -3.84 6.30 -3.33
C PRO A 99 -4.62 4.99 -3.11
N PRO A 100 -4.03 3.84 -3.53
CA PRO A 100 -4.68 2.55 -3.39
C PRO A 100 -5.02 2.27 -1.94
N SER A 101 -6.26 1.87 -1.69
CA SER A 101 -6.76 1.56 -0.36
C SER A 101 -7.54 0.26 -0.34
N SER A 102 -7.35 -0.50 0.73
CA SER A 102 -7.92 -1.82 0.92
C SER A 102 -8.22 -2.07 2.39
N GLY A 103 -8.86 -3.20 2.69
CA GLY A 103 -9.05 -3.60 4.08
C GLY A 103 -9.64 -5.00 4.19
N GLN A 104 -9.33 -5.65 5.30
CA GLN A 104 -9.62 -7.05 5.54
C GLN A 104 -9.86 -7.29 7.03
N MET A 105 -10.93 -8.01 7.35
CA MET A 105 -11.17 -8.56 8.67
C MET A 105 -10.32 -9.82 8.85
N LEU A 106 -9.39 -9.80 9.81
CA LEU A 106 -8.55 -10.92 10.21
C LEU A 106 -9.17 -11.64 11.41
N ARG A 107 -9.15 -12.97 11.39
CA ARG A 107 -9.62 -13.83 12.48
C ARG A 107 -8.62 -14.99 12.72
N PRO A 108 -7.50 -14.73 13.40
CA PRO A 108 -6.55 -15.78 13.72
C PRO A 108 -7.17 -16.75 14.74
N ALA A 109 -6.84 -18.04 14.65
CA ALA A 109 -7.31 -19.02 15.62
C ALA A 109 -6.82 -18.66 17.04
N GLY A 110 -7.74 -18.65 18.00
CA GLY A 110 -7.43 -18.34 19.41
C GLY A 110 -7.14 -16.86 19.72
N LEU A 111 -7.20 -15.94 18.75
CA LEU A 111 -6.99 -14.50 18.96
C LEU A 111 -8.24 -13.67 18.67
N PRO A 112 -8.40 -12.50 19.32
CA PRO A 112 -9.42 -11.52 18.94
C PRO A 112 -9.28 -11.13 17.46
N CYS A 113 -10.41 -10.91 16.80
CA CYS A 113 -10.40 -10.42 15.43
C CYS A 113 -9.86 -8.98 15.36
N SER A 114 -9.25 -8.63 14.22
CA SER A 114 -8.84 -7.25 13.94
C SER A 114 -9.17 -6.85 12.51
N LEU A 115 -9.34 -5.56 12.29
CA LEU A 115 -9.58 -5.00 10.96
C LEU A 115 -8.27 -4.36 10.49
N ARG A 116 -7.64 -4.91 9.46
CA ARG A 116 -6.59 -4.18 8.75
C ARG A 116 -7.23 -3.26 7.74
N VAL A 117 -6.89 -1.97 7.79
CA VAL A 117 -7.16 -0.99 6.74
C VAL A 117 -5.82 -0.54 6.17
N GLN A 118 -5.62 -0.68 4.87
CA GLN A 118 -4.43 -0.19 4.19
C GLN A 118 -4.78 1.09 3.44
N LEU A 119 -4.01 2.15 3.69
CA LEU A 119 -3.99 3.39 2.93
C LEU A 119 -2.57 3.56 2.38
N GLU A 120 -2.39 3.35 1.07
CA GLU A 120 -1.08 3.33 0.42
C GLU A 120 -0.07 2.36 1.10
N ARG A 121 0.93 2.89 1.81
CA ARG A 121 1.96 2.13 2.55
C ARG A 121 1.66 1.99 4.04
N VAL A 122 0.58 2.60 4.53
CA VAL A 122 0.20 2.58 5.95
C VAL A 122 -0.86 1.53 6.17
N VAL A 123 -0.61 0.60 7.09
CA VAL A 123 -1.53 -0.45 7.50
C VAL A 123 -1.96 -0.18 8.93
N PHE A 124 -3.22 0.21 9.11
CA PHE A 124 -3.86 0.35 10.41
C PHE A 124 -4.40 -1.03 10.83
N ASP A 125 -3.82 -1.66 11.86
CA ASP A 125 -4.31 -2.92 12.45
C ASP A 125 -5.19 -2.57 13.66
N VAL A 126 -6.50 -2.50 13.41
CA VAL A 126 -7.50 -1.94 14.33
C VAL A 126 -8.08 -3.05 15.21
N ARG A 127 -7.92 -2.92 16.54
CA ARG A 127 -8.16 -4.01 17.51
C ARG A 127 -9.50 -3.94 18.23
N ASP A 128 -10.19 -2.81 18.19
CA ASP A 128 -11.52 -2.61 18.80
C ASP A 128 -12.32 -1.52 18.11
N ILE A 129 -13.61 -1.43 18.47
CA ILE A 129 -14.55 -0.46 17.92
C ILE A 129 -14.21 1.00 18.29
N GLY A 130 -13.55 1.25 19.42
CA GLY A 130 -13.13 2.58 19.85
C GLY A 130 -12.01 3.14 18.97
N ALA A 131 -11.04 2.28 18.63
CA ALA A 131 -9.98 2.58 17.68
C ALA A 131 -10.56 2.85 16.28
N TYR A 132 -11.47 1.99 15.82
CA TYR A 132 -12.14 2.22 14.53
C TYR A 132 -12.96 3.53 14.51
N ALA A 133 -13.73 3.82 15.55
CA ALA A 133 -14.60 4.99 15.61
C ALA A 133 -13.80 6.31 15.63
N SER A 134 -12.71 6.36 16.39
CA SER A 134 -11.81 7.53 16.45
C SER A 134 -11.10 7.77 15.11
N MET A 135 -10.58 6.73 14.46
CA MET A 135 -9.97 6.85 13.12
C MET A 135 -10.98 7.26 12.05
N ARG A 136 -12.17 6.65 12.03
CA ARG A 136 -13.25 7.04 11.11
C ARG A 136 -13.62 8.51 11.29
N ARG A 137 -13.68 9.00 12.53
CA ARG A 137 -13.93 10.42 12.81
C ARG A 137 -12.80 11.29 12.28
N ALA A 138 -11.54 10.99 12.62
CA ALA A 138 -10.38 11.74 12.15
C ALA A 138 -10.36 11.94 10.62
N PHE A 139 -10.65 10.89 9.85
CA PHE A 139 -10.68 10.99 8.39
C PHE A 139 -11.94 11.66 7.82
N VAL A 140 -13.09 11.60 8.50
CA VAL A 140 -14.28 12.38 8.13
C VAL A 140 -14.07 13.86 8.40
N ASP A 141 -13.48 14.20 9.55
CA ASP A 141 -13.12 15.58 9.92
C ASP A 141 -12.06 16.13 8.95
N ALA A 142 -11.12 15.30 8.50
CA ALA A 142 -10.14 15.64 7.46
C ALA A 142 -10.73 15.85 6.07
N GLU A 143 -11.71 15.03 5.63
CA GLU A 143 -12.43 15.27 4.37
C GLU A 143 -13.22 16.58 4.41
N ALA A 144 -13.90 16.87 5.52
CA ALA A 144 -14.64 18.12 5.71
C ALA A 144 -13.71 19.35 5.66
N LEU A 145 -12.57 19.29 6.35
CA LEU A 145 -11.58 20.37 6.34
C LEU A 145 -10.91 20.51 4.97
N ALA A 146 -10.57 19.41 4.30
CA ALA A 146 -10.01 19.42 2.94
C ALA A 146 -10.97 20.08 1.94
N GLY A 147 -12.27 19.82 2.07
CA GLY A 147 -13.32 20.44 1.25
C GLY A 147 -13.49 21.95 1.46
N SER A 148 -13.00 22.51 2.57
CA SER A 148 -13.02 23.97 2.80
C SER A 148 -11.70 24.66 2.50
N VAL A 149 -10.54 24.03 2.72
CA VAL A 149 -9.23 24.72 2.63
C VAL A 149 -8.39 24.40 1.39
N LEU A 150 -8.50 23.20 0.81
CA LEU A 150 -7.70 22.80 -0.35
C LEU A 150 -8.34 23.31 -1.65
N PRO A 151 -7.59 23.57 -2.73
CA PRO A 151 -8.18 23.92 -4.02
C PRO A 151 -9.05 22.77 -4.58
N GLU A 152 -10.11 23.12 -5.30
CA GLU A 152 -10.85 22.15 -6.13
C GLU A 152 -9.94 21.74 -7.30
N PRO A 153 -9.74 20.44 -7.58
CA PRO A 153 -8.92 20.04 -8.72
C PRO A 153 -9.57 20.53 -10.03
N ASP A 154 -8.79 21.25 -10.84
CA ASP A 154 -9.24 21.70 -12.16
C ASP A 154 -9.78 20.51 -12.97
N ARG A 155 -11.02 20.64 -13.45
CA ARG A 155 -11.73 19.59 -14.19
C ARG A 155 -10.99 19.20 -15.48
N ALA A 156 -10.33 20.14 -16.16
CA ALA A 156 -9.56 19.83 -17.36
C ALA A 156 -8.31 19.00 -17.02
N SER A 157 -7.59 19.38 -15.96
CA SER A 157 -6.44 18.65 -15.43
C SER A 157 -6.81 17.26 -14.91
N ALA A 158 -7.95 17.11 -14.21
CA ALA A 158 -8.45 15.82 -13.75
C ALA A 158 -8.86 14.91 -14.93
N ALA A 159 -9.58 15.43 -15.93
CA ALA A 159 -9.96 14.68 -17.11
C ALA A 159 -8.73 14.21 -17.92
N ARG A 160 -7.70 15.05 -18.02
CA ARG A 160 -6.42 14.71 -18.67
C ARG A 160 -5.66 13.61 -17.91
N ARG A 161 -5.61 13.68 -16.58
CA ARG A 161 -4.98 12.65 -15.72
C ARG A 161 -5.68 11.30 -15.86
N ALA A 162 -7.01 11.29 -15.76
CA ALA A 162 -7.84 10.09 -15.97
C ALA A 162 -7.79 9.54 -17.41
N ALA A 163 -7.48 10.35 -18.42
CA ALA A 163 -7.21 9.87 -19.78
C ALA A 163 -5.82 9.21 -19.86
N PHE A 164 -4.81 9.79 -19.22
CA PHE A 164 -3.45 9.26 -19.18
C PHE A 164 -3.38 7.92 -18.42
N GLU A 165 -4.04 7.79 -17.28
CA GLU A 165 -4.14 6.54 -16.52
C GLU A 165 -4.83 5.42 -17.32
N ARG A 166 -5.93 5.73 -18.01
CA ARG A 166 -6.60 4.76 -18.90
C ARG A 166 -5.71 4.34 -20.07
N ALA A 167 -4.93 5.27 -20.64
CA ALA A 167 -3.95 4.94 -21.68
C ALA A 167 -2.81 4.06 -21.12
N ALA A 168 -2.32 4.35 -19.91
CA ALA A 168 -1.30 3.54 -19.23
C ALA A 168 -1.78 2.13 -18.89
N GLN A 169 -3.07 1.95 -18.54
CA GLN A 169 -3.70 0.64 -18.33
C GLN A 169 -3.99 -0.11 -19.64
N ALA A 170 -4.23 0.60 -20.74
CA ALA A 170 -4.51 0.02 -22.05
C ALA A 170 -3.24 -0.40 -22.82
N LEU A 171 -2.07 0.08 -22.43
CA LEU A 171 -0.79 -0.35 -22.99
C LEU A 171 -0.47 -1.79 -22.51
N PRO A 172 -0.39 -2.79 -23.41
CA PRO A 172 0.01 -4.12 -23.01
C PRO A 172 1.47 -4.07 -22.53
N THR A 173 1.71 -4.42 -21.26
CA THR A 173 3.07 -4.72 -20.81
C THR A 173 3.61 -5.85 -21.68
N HIS A 174 4.55 -5.54 -22.58
CA HIS A 174 5.14 -6.51 -23.48
C HIS A 174 5.86 -7.60 -22.67
N SER A 175 5.15 -8.69 -22.41
CA SER A 175 5.72 -9.97 -22.00
C SER A 175 6.79 -10.32 -23.02
N ARG A 176 8.06 -10.16 -22.63
CA ARG A 176 9.20 -10.51 -23.48
C ARG A 176 8.99 -11.92 -24.02
N PRO A 177 9.17 -12.17 -25.33
CA PRO A 177 9.06 -13.51 -25.86
C PRO A 177 10.03 -14.43 -25.12
N ARG A 178 9.45 -15.40 -24.41
CA ARG A 178 10.16 -16.47 -23.72
C ARG A 178 11.01 -17.18 -24.78
N ARG A 179 12.34 -17.00 -24.74
CA ARG A 179 13.26 -17.83 -25.53
C ARG A 179 12.92 -19.28 -25.23
N ALA A 180 12.41 -19.99 -26.23
CA ALA A 180 12.11 -21.41 -26.09
C ALA A 180 13.42 -22.17 -25.98
N ASP A 181 13.52 -23.06 -25.00
CA ASP A 181 14.65 -23.98 -24.86
C ASP A 181 14.71 -24.90 -26.09
N LEU A 182 15.71 -24.70 -26.95
CA LEU A 182 16.04 -25.63 -28.03
C LEU A 182 16.87 -26.81 -27.50
N THR A 183 16.29 -27.60 -26.58
CA THR A 183 16.87 -28.89 -26.13
C THR A 183 15.77 -29.93 -25.90
N SER A 184 16.01 -31.19 -26.33
CA SER A 184 15.06 -32.33 -26.34
C SER A 184 13.84 -32.15 -27.28
N ARG A 185 13.34 -33.09 -28.10
CA ARG A 185 13.54 -34.55 -28.43
C ARG A 185 12.89 -34.78 -29.84
N ARG A 186 12.98 -35.92 -30.57
CA ARG A 186 13.53 -37.28 -30.34
C ARG A 186 13.89 -37.97 -31.69
N ASN A 187 14.67 -39.04 -31.59
CA ASN A 187 14.91 -40.19 -32.49
C ASN A 187 13.88 -40.53 -33.59
N ALA A 188 14.39 -40.95 -34.76
CA ALA A 188 14.00 -42.19 -35.47
C ALA A 188 15.17 -42.65 -36.40
N ALA A 189 15.26 -43.96 -36.70
CA ALA A 189 16.36 -44.60 -37.45
C ALA A 189 15.81 -45.25 -38.75
N PRO A 190 16.47 -46.23 -39.43
CA PRO A 190 17.89 -46.51 -39.68
C PRO A 190 18.20 -46.66 -41.20
N GLY A 191 19.47 -46.81 -41.60
CA GLY A 191 19.85 -47.22 -42.98
C GLY A 191 21.37 -47.19 -43.27
N PRO A 192 22.00 -48.29 -43.72
CA PRO A 192 23.47 -48.38 -43.91
C PRO A 192 23.91 -48.14 -45.38
N VAL A 193 25.21 -48.41 -45.64
CA VAL A 193 26.01 -48.27 -46.89
C VAL A 193 26.77 -46.94 -46.97
N GLY A 194 28.09 -46.88 -47.19
CA GLY A 194 29.09 -47.96 -47.24
C GLY A 194 30.50 -47.45 -47.61
N ARG A 195 31.51 -47.95 -46.88
CA ARG A 195 32.91 -48.21 -47.29
C ARG A 195 33.62 -47.26 -48.29
N ALA A 196 34.57 -46.47 -47.78
CA ALA A 196 35.75 -45.98 -48.51
C ALA A 196 36.97 -45.90 -47.54
N PRO A 197 38.22 -45.99 -48.02
CA PRO A 197 39.26 -46.73 -47.28
C PRO A 197 40.24 -45.89 -46.45
N ARG A 198 40.93 -46.55 -45.51
CA ARG A 198 42.25 -46.18 -45.01
C ARG A 198 43.25 -47.29 -45.35
N LEU A 199 44.40 -46.92 -45.92
CA LEU A 199 45.64 -47.71 -45.92
C LEU A 199 46.77 -46.81 -46.42
N GLY A 200 47.86 -46.68 -45.66
CA GLY A 200 48.91 -45.73 -46.02
C GLY A 200 49.99 -45.38 -44.99
N GLU A 201 50.19 -46.16 -43.92
CA GLU A 201 51.46 -46.10 -43.17
C GLU A 201 52.18 -47.45 -43.25
N ALA A 202 53.29 -47.47 -44.01
CA ALA A 202 54.29 -48.51 -43.95
C ALA A 202 55.08 -48.35 -42.63
N TRP A 203 54.98 -49.30 -41.71
CA TRP A 203 55.96 -50.40 -41.58
C TRP A 203 57.40 -49.94 -41.33
N LYS A 204 57.89 -50.26 -40.12
CA LYS A 204 59.24 -50.82 -39.99
C LYS A 204 59.23 -52.17 -40.74
N ARG A 205 60.27 -52.60 -41.44
CA ARG A 205 61.67 -52.18 -41.38
C ARG A 205 62.34 -52.36 -42.74
#